data_AF-A0A7C0ZEE0-F1
#
_entry.id   AF-A0A7C0ZEE0-F1
#
_cell.length_a   1.000
_cell.length_b   1.000
_cell.length_c   1.000
_cell.angle_alpha   90.00
_cell.angle_beta   90.00
_cell.angle_gamma   90.00
#
_symmetry.space_group_name_H-M   'P 1'
#
loop_
_entity.id
_entity.type
_entity.pdbx_description
1 polymer ?
#
loop_
_entity_poly.entity_id
_entity_poly.type
_entity_poly.pdbx_seq_one_letter_code
_entity_poly.pdbx_strand_id
1 'polypeptide(L)'
;MKLLIGPGLYDPKGNEAHLVKSLKKVADVKTFDHTHRNFKDVIDSLPRGWRPEVILIRDAEFYKMPMSLEEADCPVFALIGDYNLTLNQILPVLGVFDYFFCDTKGVRIFNKLGFYNCDFFCLYGYDKDIHKDYGLEKDIDIVFIGNLNHQVQKKRESLLFRLAKLGRYFRIVIDTDIFGTDYA
;
A
#
# COMPACT_ATOMS: atom_id res chain seq x y z
N MET A 1 -8.56 -15.27 -15.78
CA MET A 1 -7.32 -14.99 -15.04
C MET A 1 -7.50 -15.45 -13.59
N LYS A 2 -6.66 -16.37 -13.12
CA LYS A 2 -6.53 -16.85 -11.75
C LYS A 2 -5.41 -16.09 -11.05
N LEU A 3 -5.77 -15.25 -10.09
CA LEU A 3 -4.84 -14.37 -9.39
C LEU A 3 -4.69 -14.84 -7.94
N LEU A 4 -3.46 -15.10 -7.51
CA LEU A 4 -3.14 -15.29 -6.10
C LEU A 4 -2.62 -13.98 -5.53
N ILE A 5 -3.24 -13.46 -4.48
CA ILE A 5 -2.84 -12.20 -3.84
C ILE A 5 -2.56 -12.39 -2.35
N GLY A 6 -1.55 -11.71 -1.84
CA GLY A 6 -1.23 -11.69 -0.42
C GLY A 6 0.07 -10.97 -0.15
N PRO A 7 0.51 -10.89 1.10
CA PRO A 7 -0.26 -11.13 2.32
C PRO A 7 -1.03 -9.89 2.83
N GLY A 8 -0.82 -8.70 2.25
CA GLY A 8 -1.54 -7.48 2.63
C GLY A 8 -3.01 -7.51 2.20
N LEU A 9 -3.86 -8.23 2.93
CA LEU A 9 -5.26 -8.46 2.55
C LEU A 9 -6.26 -7.45 3.15
N TYR A 10 -5.87 -6.80 4.24
CA TYR A 10 -6.75 -5.97 5.05
C TYR A 10 -6.24 -4.54 5.17
N ASP A 11 -7.15 -3.60 5.45
CA ASP A 11 -6.82 -2.24 5.84
C ASP A 11 -6.47 -2.16 7.34
N PRO A 12 -5.97 -1.02 7.85
CA PRO A 12 -5.63 -0.86 9.27
C PRO A 12 -6.80 -1.06 10.24
N LYS A 13 -8.05 -1.01 9.77
CA LYS A 13 -9.27 -1.27 10.55
C LYS A 13 -9.73 -2.73 10.46
N GLY A 14 -8.98 -3.59 9.77
CA GLY A 14 -9.29 -5.01 9.59
C GLY A 14 -10.31 -5.32 8.50
N ASN A 15 -10.76 -4.33 7.72
CA ASN A 15 -11.64 -4.59 6.59
C ASN A 15 -10.83 -5.12 5.40
N GLU A 16 -11.44 -5.95 4.56
CA GLU A 16 -10.79 -6.36 3.32
C GLU A 16 -10.43 -5.13 2.47
N ALA A 17 -9.17 -5.06 2.05
CA ALA A 17 -8.60 -3.92 1.34
C ALA A 17 -9.34 -3.68 0.02
N HIS A 18 -9.54 -2.39 -0.32
CA HIS A 18 -10.28 -2.00 -1.52
C HIS A 18 -9.70 -2.61 -2.81
N LEU A 19 -8.38 -2.73 -2.91
CA LEU A 19 -7.72 -3.37 -4.05
C LEU A 19 -8.13 -4.86 -4.17
N VAL A 20 -8.15 -5.61 -3.07
CA VAL A 20 -8.55 -7.03 -3.07
C VAL A 20 -10.00 -7.17 -3.54
N LYS A 21 -10.90 -6.32 -3.01
CA LYS A 21 -12.31 -6.25 -3.47
C LYS A 21 -12.42 -5.95 -4.96
N SER A 22 -11.61 -5.02 -5.45
CA SER A 22 -11.61 -4.62 -6.86
C SER A 22 -11.11 -5.72 -7.78
N LEU A 23 -10.04 -6.41 -7.38
CA LEU A 23 -9.48 -7.54 -8.15
C LEU A 23 -10.45 -8.72 -8.22
N LYS A 24 -11.18 -9.01 -7.13
CA LYS A 24 -12.24 -10.04 -7.10
C LYS A 24 -13.37 -9.79 -8.10
N LYS A 25 -13.57 -8.55 -8.56
CA LYS A 25 -14.58 -8.21 -9.58
C LYS A 25 -14.13 -8.54 -11.01
N VAL A 26 -12.83 -8.68 -11.25
CA VAL A 26 -12.24 -8.80 -12.60
C VAL A 26 -11.43 -10.08 -12.81
N ALA A 27 -11.16 -10.85 -11.75
CA ALA A 27 -10.39 -12.08 -11.78
C ALA A 27 -10.92 -13.12 -10.79
N ASP A 28 -10.59 -14.40 -11.01
CA ASP A 28 -10.79 -15.45 -10.01
C ASP A 28 -9.64 -15.35 -8.99
N VAL A 29 -9.92 -14.72 -7.85
CA VAL A 29 -8.90 -14.40 -6.84
C VAL A 29 -8.91 -15.43 -5.71
N LYS A 30 -7.72 -15.94 -5.38
CA LYS A 30 -7.44 -16.59 -4.10
C LYS A 30 -6.45 -15.76 -3.31
N THR A 31 -6.50 -15.90 -1.99
CA THR A 31 -5.71 -15.09 -1.08
C THR A 31 -4.88 -15.97 -0.17
N PHE A 32 -3.70 -15.49 0.22
CA PHE A 32 -2.91 -16.09 1.29
C PHE A 32 -2.47 -15.00 2.26
N ASP A 33 -2.25 -15.35 3.52
CA ASP A 33 -1.78 -14.44 4.55
C ASP A 33 -0.29 -14.66 4.88
N HIS A 34 0.23 -13.86 5.81
CA HIS A 34 1.62 -13.91 6.24
C HIS A 34 1.94 -15.08 7.19
N THR A 35 0.97 -15.96 7.50
CA THR A 35 1.17 -17.09 8.42
C THR A 35 1.84 -18.29 7.75
N HIS A 36 1.74 -18.37 6.42
CA HIS A 36 2.38 -19.42 5.62
C HIS A 36 3.90 -19.24 5.63
N ARG A 37 4.63 -20.30 5.99
CA ARG A 37 6.09 -20.25 6.07
C ARG A 37 6.76 -20.44 4.72
N ASN A 38 6.23 -21.33 3.89
CA ASN A 38 6.79 -21.68 2.59
C ASN A 38 5.73 -21.53 1.49
N PHE A 39 6.19 -21.28 0.27
CA PHE A 39 5.30 -21.09 -0.87
C PHE A 39 4.55 -22.37 -1.24
N LYS A 40 5.17 -23.54 -1.04
CA LYS A 40 4.50 -24.83 -1.17
C LYS A 40 3.24 -24.94 -0.30
N ASP A 41 3.30 -24.48 0.96
CA ASP A 41 2.16 -24.53 1.88
C ASP A 41 1.01 -23.65 1.35
N VAL A 42 1.35 -22.51 0.76
CA VAL A 42 0.36 -21.64 0.10
C VAL A 42 -0.31 -22.39 -1.04
N ILE A 43 0.46 -23.03 -1.93
CA ILE A 43 -0.08 -23.75 -3.09
C ILE A 43 -0.95 -24.94 -2.65
N ASP A 44 -0.49 -25.71 -1.66
CA ASP A 44 -1.21 -26.89 -1.15
C ASP A 44 -2.50 -26.49 -0.41
N SER A 45 -2.62 -25.25 0.07
CA SER A 45 -3.85 -24.71 0.67
C SER A 45 -4.95 -24.37 -0.34
N LEU A 46 -4.60 -24.26 -1.63
CA LEU A 46 -5.54 -23.83 -2.68
C LEU A 46 -6.53 -24.95 -3.04
N PRO A 47 -7.72 -24.59 -3.56
CA PRO A 47 -8.69 -25.60 -4.00
C PRO A 47 -8.08 -26.56 -5.02
N ARG A 48 -8.45 -27.85 -4.93
CA ARG A 48 -7.93 -28.88 -5.82
C ARG A 48 -8.10 -28.50 -7.29
N GLY A 49 -7.01 -28.53 -8.06
CA GLY A 49 -6.99 -28.17 -9.48
C GLY A 49 -6.94 -26.67 -9.76
N TRP A 50 -6.94 -25.84 -8.72
CA TRP A 50 -6.70 -24.41 -8.85
C TRP A 50 -5.19 -24.15 -8.82
N ARG A 51 -4.69 -23.39 -9.80
CA ARG A 51 -3.30 -22.91 -9.85
C ARG A 51 -3.28 -21.44 -10.26
N PRO A 52 -2.42 -20.61 -9.66
CA PRO A 52 -2.29 -19.22 -10.05
C PRO A 52 -1.73 -19.12 -11.47
N GLU A 53 -2.27 -18.18 -12.24
CA GLU A 53 -1.66 -17.73 -13.49
C GLU A 53 -0.74 -16.53 -13.24
N VAL A 54 -1.00 -15.80 -12.15
CA VAL A 54 -0.24 -14.62 -11.70
C VAL A 54 -0.27 -14.58 -10.17
N ILE A 55 0.82 -14.14 -9.56
CA ILE A 55 0.91 -13.83 -8.14
C ILE A 55 1.12 -12.33 -7.95
N LEU A 56 0.37 -11.73 -7.03
CA LEU A 56 0.53 -10.33 -6.64
C LEU A 56 0.86 -10.23 -5.16
N ILE A 57 2.07 -9.76 -4.86
CA ILE A 57 2.53 -9.47 -3.52
C ILE A 57 2.16 -8.04 -3.16
N ARG A 58 1.23 -7.88 -2.22
CA ARG A 58 0.82 -6.58 -1.71
C ARG A 58 1.52 -6.27 -0.40
N ASP A 59 1.98 -5.03 -0.27
CA ASP A 59 2.63 -4.51 0.94
C ASP A 59 3.86 -5.37 1.30
N ALA A 60 4.66 -5.72 0.27
CA ALA A 60 5.81 -6.62 0.38
C ALA A 60 6.82 -6.14 1.42
N GLU A 61 6.87 -4.84 1.64
CA GLU A 61 7.73 -4.18 2.62
C GLU A 61 7.30 -4.32 4.07
N PHE A 62 6.07 -4.78 4.35
CA PHE A 62 5.52 -4.86 5.71
C PHE A 62 5.26 -6.27 6.20
N TYR A 63 5.12 -7.22 5.29
CA TYR A 63 4.73 -8.57 5.66
C TYR A 63 5.82 -9.59 5.32
N LYS A 64 5.87 -10.64 6.14
CA LYS A 64 6.71 -11.79 5.85
C LYS A 64 6.18 -12.49 4.60
N MET A 65 7.06 -12.63 3.60
CA MET A 65 6.79 -13.44 2.42
C MET A 65 7.07 -14.91 2.71
N PRO A 66 6.32 -15.83 2.07
CA PRO A 66 6.63 -17.25 2.14
C PRO A 66 8.02 -17.50 1.51
N MET A 67 8.81 -18.37 2.14
CA MET A 67 10.08 -18.83 1.58
C MET A 67 9.84 -19.55 0.25
N SER A 68 10.84 -19.57 -0.63
CA SER A 68 10.78 -20.22 -1.95
C SER A 68 9.68 -19.66 -2.86
N LEU A 69 9.32 -18.38 -2.70
CA LEU A 69 8.38 -17.71 -3.59
C LEU A 69 8.94 -17.57 -5.02
N GLU A 70 10.26 -17.45 -5.13
CA GLU A 70 11.03 -17.45 -6.38
C GLU A 70 10.92 -18.75 -7.19
N GLU A 71 10.42 -19.83 -6.58
CA GLU A 71 10.17 -21.12 -7.25
C GLU A 71 8.79 -21.15 -7.93
N ALA A 72 8.03 -20.04 -7.94
CA ALA A 72 6.73 -19.99 -8.58
C ALA A 72 6.81 -20.23 -10.10
N ASP A 73 5.98 -21.14 -10.60
CA ASP A 73 5.87 -21.45 -12.03
C ASP A 73 5.13 -20.37 -12.86
N CYS A 74 4.83 -19.22 -12.26
CA CYS A 74 4.07 -18.13 -12.87
C CYS A 74 4.61 -16.77 -12.43
N PRO A 75 4.35 -15.69 -13.19
CA PRO A 75 4.88 -14.37 -12.87
C PRO A 75 4.47 -13.88 -11.47
N VAL A 76 5.46 -13.36 -10.74
CA VAL A 76 5.32 -12.77 -9.41
C VAL A 76 5.50 -11.26 -9.51
N PHE A 77 4.42 -10.52 -9.25
CA PHE A 77 4.42 -9.07 -9.21
C PHE A 77 4.42 -8.56 -7.78
N ALA A 78 4.99 -7.38 -7.52
CA ALA A 78 4.87 -6.72 -6.23
C ALA A 78 4.33 -5.28 -6.33
N LEU A 79 3.61 -4.86 -5.30
CA LEU A 79 3.21 -3.47 -5.07
C LEU A 79 4.01 -2.91 -3.90
N ILE A 80 4.82 -1.89 -4.15
CA ILE A 80 5.73 -1.28 -3.17
C ILE A 80 5.37 0.20 -3.01
N GLY A 81 4.78 0.54 -1.87
CA GLY A 81 4.25 1.87 -1.58
C GLY A 81 5.15 2.69 -0.66
N ASP A 82 5.64 2.10 0.43
CA ASP A 82 6.30 2.81 1.53
C ASP A 82 7.81 2.61 1.54
N TYR A 83 8.40 2.54 0.34
CA TYR A 83 9.86 2.41 0.16
C TYR A 83 10.64 3.52 0.87
N ASN A 84 10.06 4.69 1.11
CA ASN A 84 10.71 5.77 1.88
C ASN A 84 10.96 5.40 3.34
N LEU A 85 10.26 4.40 3.88
CA LEU A 85 10.44 3.86 5.23
C LEU A 85 11.20 2.54 5.23
N THR A 86 11.05 1.76 4.16
CA THR A 86 11.43 0.34 4.13
C THR A 86 12.49 0.00 3.09
N LEU A 87 13.10 0.98 2.40
CA LEU A 87 14.04 0.72 1.30
C LEU A 87 15.10 -0.34 1.64
N ASN A 88 15.76 -0.22 2.79
CA ASN A 88 16.80 -1.17 3.19
C ASN A 88 16.27 -2.58 3.47
N GLN A 89 14.99 -2.71 3.82
CA GLN A 89 14.34 -3.99 4.09
C GLN A 89 13.89 -4.67 2.79
N ILE A 90 13.43 -3.89 1.82
CA ILE A 90 12.90 -4.44 0.56
C ILE A 90 14.01 -4.73 -0.46
N LEU A 91 15.12 -3.98 -0.46
CA LEU A 91 16.21 -4.16 -1.43
C LEU A 91 16.73 -5.61 -1.54
N PRO A 92 16.98 -6.35 -0.44
CA PRO A 92 17.48 -7.72 -0.52
C PRO A 92 16.50 -8.73 -1.14
N VAL A 93 15.21 -8.40 -1.21
CA VAL A 93 14.16 -9.33 -1.65
C VAL A 93 13.55 -8.96 -3.00
N LEU A 94 13.89 -7.80 -3.58
CA LEU A 94 13.38 -7.37 -4.89
C LEU A 94 13.64 -8.39 -6.02
N GLY A 95 14.70 -9.19 -5.91
CA GLY A 95 15.03 -10.24 -6.87
C GLY A 95 14.04 -11.40 -6.92
N VAL A 96 13.12 -11.50 -5.96
CA VAL A 96 12.04 -12.50 -5.94
C VAL A 96 10.92 -12.14 -6.94
N PHE A 97 10.80 -10.86 -7.31
CA PHE A 97 9.73 -10.40 -8.18
C PHE A 97 10.20 -10.30 -9.62
N ASP A 98 9.41 -10.84 -10.55
CA ASP A 98 9.62 -10.64 -11.98
C ASP A 98 9.48 -9.17 -12.35
N TYR A 99 8.51 -8.49 -11.72
CA TYR A 99 8.24 -7.08 -11.94
C TYR A 99 7.56 -6.44 -10.72
N PHE A 100 7.74 -5.15 -10.50
CA PHE A 100 7.06 -4.47 -9.39
C PHE A 100 6.61 -3.06 -9.74
N PHE A 101 5.68 -2.54 -8.95
CA PHE A 101 5.07 -1.25 -9.19
C PHE A 101 5.20 -0.33 -7.98
N CYS A 102 5.45 0.95 -8.24
CA CYS A 102 5.50 1.99 -7.21
C CYS A 102 5.09 3.36 -7.78
N ASP A 103 5.13 4.40 -6.96
CA ASP A 103 4.86 5.76 -7.44
C ASP A 103 6.00 6.29 -8.34
N THR A 104 5.77 7.42 -9.01
CA THR A 104 6.74 8.00 -9.97
C THR A 104 8.09 8.34 -9.34
N LYS A 105 8.13 8.65 -8.05
CA LYS A 105 9.38 8.94 -7.34
C LYS A 105 10.12 7.65 -7.02
N GLY A 106 9.41 6.59 -6.65
CA GLY A 106 9.92 5.25 -6.42
C GLY A 106 10.58 4.71 -7.68
N VAL A 107 9.91 4.78 -8.84
CA VAL A 107 10.46 4.32 -10.12
C VAL A 107 11.80 4.97 -10.40
N ARG A 108 11.90 6.29 -10.18
CA ARG A 108 13.16 7.03 -10.36
C ARG A 108 14.27 6.61 -9.39
N ILE A 109 13.92 6.23 -8.16
CA ILE A 109 14.88 5.76 -7.16
C ILE A 109 15.36 4.35 -7.52
N PHE A 110 14.44 3.44 -7.80
CA PHE A 110 14.76 2.05 -8.14
C PHE A 110 15.56 1.94 -9.45
N ASN A 111 15.21 2.73 -10.46
CA ASN A 111 15.99 2.82 -11.70
C ASN A 111 17.45 3.26 -11.44
N LYS A 112 17.67 4.25 -10.56
CA LYS A 112 19.02 4.67 -10.15
C LYS A 112 19.78 3.61 -9.35
N LEU A 113 19.06 2.70 -8.72
CA LEU A 113 19.63 1.56 -7.99
C LEU A 113 19.83 0.32 -8.89
N GLY A 114 19.54 0.43 -10.20
CA GLY A 114 19.74 -0.62 -11.18
C GLY A 114 18.56 -1.56 -11.37
N PHE A 115 17.40 -1.27 -10.77
CA PHE A 115 16.17 -2.05 -10.96
C PHE A 115 15.34 -1.45 -12.10
N TYR A 116 15.27 -2.16 -13.22
CA TYR A 116 14.55 -1.74 -14.43
C TYR A 116 13.21 -2.45 -14.64
N ASN A 117 12.90 -3.45 -13.82
CA ASN A 117 11.62 -4.16 -13.78
C ASN A 117 10.62 -3.45 -12.85
N CYS A 118 10.56 -2.12 -12.96
CA CYS A 118 9.76 -1.26 -12.11
C CYS A 118 9.02 -0.20 -12.92
N ASP A 119 7.69 -0.17 -12.81
CA ASP A 119 6.85 0.84 -13.46
C ASP A 119 5.93 1.58 -12.49
N PHE A 120 5.42 2.71 -12.99
CA PHE A 120 4.48 3.52 -12.25
C PHE A 120 3.13 2.81 -12.09
N PHE A 121 2.62 2.78 -10.87
CA PHE A 121 1.24 2.48 -10.57
C PHE A 121 0.72 3.41 -9.47
N CYS A 122 -0.51 3.89 -9.62
CA CYS A 122 -1.15 4.73 -8.61
C CYS A 122 -1.64 3.88 -7.43
N LEU A 123 -0.71 3.55 -6.51
CA LEU A 123 -0.98 2.72 -5.33
C LEU A 123 -1.93 3.40 -4.33
N TYR A 124 -1.77 4.71 -4.18
CA TYR A 124 -2.55 5.52 -3.26
C TYR A 124 -3.51 6.40 -4.05
N GLY A 125 -4.79 6.10 -3.94
CA GLY A 125 -5.89 6.86 -4.53
C GLY A 125 -6.89 7.33 -3.48
N TYR A 126 -8.02 7.82 -3.94
CA TYR A 126 -9.14 8.18 -3.08
C TYR A 126 -10.38 7.34 -3.45
N ASP A 127 -11.23 7.11 -2.48
CA ASP A 127 -12.57 6.54 -2.70
C ASP A 127 -13.54 7.69 -2.98
N LYS A 128 -14.07 7.79 -4.22
CA LYS A 128 -14.97 8.87 -4.61
C LYS A 128 -16.31 8.87 -3.85
N ASP A 129 -16.72 7.72 -3.32
CA ASP A 129 -18.01 7.60 -2.63
C ASP A 129 -17.90 8.14 -1.20
N ILE A 130 -16.67 8.16 -0.65
CA ILE A 130 -16.27 8.74 0.64
C ILE A 130 -15.81 10.19 0.47
N HIS A 131 -14.87 10.45 -0.45
CA HIS A 131 -14.22 11.75 -0.65
C HIS A 131 -14.99 12.57 -1.69
N LYS A 132 -16.20 12.97 -1.33
CA LYS A 132 -17.09 13.80 -2.15
C LYS A 132 -17.46 15.07 -1.42
N ASP A 133 -18.08 15.99 -2.16
CA ASP A 133 -18.73 17.15 -1.54
C ASP A 133 -20.03 16.70 -0.85
N TYR A 134 -20.16 17.03 0.43
CA TYR A 134 -21.35 16.76 1.24
C TYR A 134 -22.31 17.95 1.29
N GLY A 135 -21.98 19.08 0.67
CA GLY A 135 -22.80 20.29 0.69
C GLY A 135 -22.88 20.95 2.08
N LEU A 136 -21.91 20.66 2.95
CA LEU A 136 -21.84 21.21 4.29
C LEU A 136 -21.17 22.59 4.29
N GLU A 137 -21.64 23.47 5.17
CA GLU A 137 -20.95 24.73 5.44
C GLU A 137 -19.60 24.44 6.10
N LYS A 138 -18.53 25.00 5.55
CA LYS A 138 -17.18 24.79 6.05
C LYS A 138 -16.95 25.70 7.25
N ASP A 139 -16.80 25.11 8.42
CA ASP A 139 -16.54 25.83 9.67
C ASP A 139 -15.04 25.82 10.08
N ILE A 140 -14.18 25.15 9.31
CA ILE A 140 -12.73 25.09 9.44
C ILE A 140 -12.09 25.75 8.22
N ASP A 141 -11.19 26.71 8.45
CA ASP A 141 -10.51 27.44 7.38
C ASP A 141 -9.37 26.62 6.76
N ILE A 142 -8.58 25.95 7.60
CA ILE A 142 -7.42 25.17 7.17
C ILE A 142 -7.37 23.87 7.96
N VAL A 143 -7.28 22.74 7.26
CA VAL A 143 -7.12 21.42 7.87
C VAL A 143 -5.85 20.73 7.38
N PHE A 144 -5.13 20.10 8.30
CA PHE A 144 -4.09 19.13 8.00
C PHE A 144 -4.43 17.83 8.73
N ILE A 145 -4.55 16.74 7.97
CA ILE A 145 -4.68 15.39 8.51
C ILE A 145 -3.48 14.57 8.02
N GLY A 146 -2.69 14.03 8.92
CA GLY A 146 -1.64 13.09 8.55
C GLY A 146 -0.58 12.88 9.63
N ASN A 147 0.40 12.04 9.32
CA ASN A 147 1.42 11.62 10.28
C ASN A 147 2.22 12.81 10.84
N LEU A 148 2.15 12.99 12.16
CA LEU A 148 2.82 14.05 12.93
C LEU A 148 4.20 13.64 13.48
N ASN A 149 4.64 12.39 13.24
CA ASN A 149 5.90 11.88 13.74
C ASN A 149 7.09 12.61 13.09
N HIS A 150 7.83 13.38 13.89
CA HIS A 150 9.02 14.12 13.46
C HIS A 150 10.08 13.21 12.82
N GLN A 151 10.26 11.99 13.36
CA GLN A 151 11.27 11.07 12.84
C GLN A 151 10.98 10.64 11.40
N VAL A 152 9.70 10.62 11.02
CA VAL A 152 9.25 10.30 9.66
C VAL A 152 9.24 11.56 8.79
N GLN A 153 8.83 12.71 9.34
CA GLN A 153 8.51 13.92 8.56
C GLN A 153 9.16 15.19 9.12
N LYS A 154 10.50 15.23 9.18
CA LYS A 154 11.29 16.31 9.82
C LYS A 154 10.91 17.73 9.39
N LYS A 155 10.66 17.95 8.09
CA LYS A 155 10.28 19.28 7.58
C LYS A 155 8.84 19.66 7.90
N ARG A 156 7.94 18.66 8.00
CA ARG A 156 6.50 18.87 8.18
C ARG A 156 6.20 19.52 9.52
N GLU A 157 6.83 19.06 10.59
CA GLU A 157 6.61 19.60 11.94
C GLU A 157 6.85 21.12 11.98
N SER A 158 7.97 21.58 11.41
CA SER A 158 8.27 23.02 11.34
C SER A 158 7.21 23.81 10.57
N LEU A 159 6.68 23.25 9.48
CA LEU A 159 5.60 23.87 8.70
C LEU A 159 4.28 23.89 9.47
N LEU A 160 3.93 22.78 10.15
CA LEU A 160 2.72 22.69 10.97
C LEU A 160 2.77 23.64 12.17
N PHE A 161 3.94 23.81 12.79
CA PHE A 161 4.13 24.81 13.84
C PHE A 161 3.93 26.24 13.33
N ARG A 162 4.43 26.55 12.13
CA ARG A 162 4.17 27.85 11.47
C ARG A 162 2.70 28.04 11.15
N LEU A 163 2.03 27.00 10.69
CA LEU A 163 0.60 27.01 10.43
C LEU A 163 -0.20 27.26 11.71
N ALA A 164 0.09 26.55 12.80
CA ALA A 164 -0.58 26.72 14.09
C ALA A 164 -0.51 28.16 14.63
N LYS A 165 0.59 28.89 14.39
CA LYS A 165 0.72 30.31 14.79
C LYS A 165 -0.28 31.25 14.10
N LEU A 166 -0.85 30.83 12.97
CA LEU A 166 -1.90 31.55 12.26
C LEU A 166 -3.30 31.32 12.87
N GLY A 167 -3.42 30.46 13.89
CA GLY A 167 -4.69 30.12 14.55
C GLY A 167 -5.42 31.30 15.21
N ARG A 168 -4.76 32.47 15.32
CA ARG A 168 -5.40 33.73 15.74
C ARG A 168 -6.25 34.40 14.65
N TYR A 169 -6.02 34.03 13.39
CA TYR A 169 -6.67 34.61 12.21
C TYR A 169 -7.59 33.62 11.50
N PHE A 170 -7.34 32.33 11.68
CA PHE A 170 -8.04 31.24 11.00
C PHE A 170 -8.36 30.13 12.01
N ARG A 171 -9.48 29.44 11.84
CA ARG A 171 -9.77 28.17 12.51
C ARG A 171 -8.99 27.06 11.82
N ILE A 172 -7.91 26.64 12.47
CA ILE A 172 -6.97 25.64 11.97
C ILE A 172 -7.12 24.34 12.75
N VAL A 173 -7.25 23.22 12.04
CA VAL A 173 -7.24 21.87 12.61
C VAL A 173 -6.02 21.12 12.10
N ILE A 174 -5.25 20.54 13.03
CA ILE A 174 -4.09 19.68 12.75
C ILE A 174 -4.35 18.39 13.50
N ASP A 175 -4.50 17.29 12.78
CA ASP A 175 -4.84 16.00 13.38
C ASP A 175 -4.10 14.83 12.69
N THR A 176 -4.18 13.66 13.30
CA THR A 176 -3.63 12.39 12.81
C THR A 176 -4.63 11.26 13.04
N ASP A 177 -4.33 10.08 12.52
CA ASP A 177 -5.09 8.84 12.80
C ASP A 177 -6.55 8.84 12.32
N ILE A 178 -6.92 9.75 11.43
CA ILE A 178 -8.21 9.77 10.72
C ILE A 178 -8.08 8.97 9.43
N PHE A 179 -8.92 7.94 9.25
CA PHE A 179 -8.86 7.05 8.09
C PHE A 179 -10.24 6.65 7.55
N GLY A 180 -10.32 6.50 6.22
CA GLY A 180 -11.47 5.92 5.55
C GLY A 180 -12.74 6.73 5.78
N THR A 181 -13.77 6.10 6.36
CA THR A 181 -15.06 6.75 6.66
C THR A 181 -14.98 7.86 7.69
N ASP A 182 -13.88 7.97 8.46
CA ASP A 182 -13.72 9.06 9.43
C ASP A 182 -13.49 10.42 8.73
N TYR A 183 -13.26 10.42 7.41
CA TYR A 183 -13.25 11.62 6.57
C TYR A 183 -14.66 12.10 6.17
N ALA A 184 -15.71 11.31 6.39
CA ALA A 184 -17.07 11.58 5.95
C ALA A 184 -17.93 12.28 7.01
#